data_AF-A0AAV8C1R4-F1
#
_entry.id   AF-A0AAV8C1R4-F1
#
_cell.length_a   1.000
_cell.length_b   1.000
_cell.length_c   1.000
_cell.angle_alpha   90.00
_cell.angle_beta   90.00
_cell.angle_gamma   90.00
#
_symmetry.space_group_name_H-M   'P 1'
#
loop_
_entity.id
_entity.type
_entity.pdbx_description
1 polymer ?
#
loop_
_entity_poly.entity_id
_entity_poly.type
_entity_poly.pdbx_seq_one_letter_code
_entity_poly.pdbx_strand_id
1 'polypeptide(L)'
;MATASTTSMVQNQILIPSRGLVSSQSLPCSLPFPLSTRTRTRTTTSPARRSSPGLRPRRRLTGGIEPLESPETESEQPTFDLAVKLFNKGEFYRCHDVLEEMWYSAEEPIRTLLHGILQCAVGFHHLLNQNHRGAMIQLGEGLCKLKKLEFEEGPFFQFQQEISAALEFVYQTQKELAACNDEYCLTMDGSEKSYQLLGSFGAGQQLYSLNLGSDAKTHILFSAPNHYSSERPSTVKAPILGATEKHLIALRYISKSDGVYASS
;
A
#
# COMPACT_ATOMS: atom_id res chain seq x y z
N MET A 1 -18.81 -55.73 -43.41
CA MET A 1 -19.17 -54.31 -43.45
C MET A 1 -19.29 -53.82 -42.02
N ALA A 2 -18.28 -53.09 -41.52
CA ALA A 2 -18.24 -52.55 -40.17
C ALA A 2 -18.22 -51.02 -40.25
N THR A 3 -19.19 -50.36 -39.62
CA THR A 3 -19.31 -48.90 -39.56
C THR A 3 -18.57 -48.38 -38.35
N ALA A 4 -17.51 -47.59 -38.56
CA ALA A 4 -16.84 -46.84 -37.50
C ALA A 4 -17.46 -45.43 -37.41
N SER A 5 -18.01 -45.08 -36.25
CA SER A 5 -18.46 -43.73 -35.92
C SER A 5 -17.27 -42.91 -35.40
N THR A 6 -16.87 -41.90 -36.17
CA THR A 6 -15.85 -40.92 -35.76
C THR A 6 -16.56 -39.71 -35.15
N THR A 7 -16.43 -39.52 -33.83
CA THR A 7 -16.83 -38.29 -33.15
C THR A 7 -15.75 -37.24 -33.35
N SER A 8 -16.06 -36.17 -34.08
CA SER A 8 -15.23 -34.98 -34.25
C SER A 8 -15.46 -34.02 -33.07
N MET A 9 -14.42 -33.77 -32.26
CA MET A 9 -14.40 -32.62 -31.36
C MET A 9 -13.86 -31.41 -32.10
N VAL A 10 -14.71 -30.40 -32.29
CA VAL A 10 -14.31 -29.08 -32.80
C VAL A 10 -13.57 -28.35 -31.69
N GLN A 11 -12.26 -28.21 -31.82
CA GLN A 11 -11.43 -27.31 -31.02
C GLN A 11 -11.77 -25.86 -31.37
N ASN A 12 -12.50 -25.17 -30.49
CA ASN A 12 -12.62 -23.72 -30.54
C ASN A 12 -11.28 -23.10 -30.10
N GLN A 13 -10.46 -22.71 -31.08
CA GLN A 13 -9.31 -21.85 -30.85
C GLN A 13 -9.80 -20.44 -30.53
N ILE A 14 -9.67 -20.03 -29.27
CA ILE A 14 -9.81 -18.63 -28.87
C ILE A 14 -8.55 -17.90 -29.37
N LEU A 15 -8.74 -17.07 -30.38
CA LEU A 15 -7.71 -16.20 -30.95
C LEU A 15 -7.38 -15.10 -29.93
N ILE A 16 -6.26 -15.26 -29.22
CA ILE A 16 -5.70 -14.21 -28.35
C ILE A 16 -5.12 -13.12 -29.26
N PRO A 17 -5.57 -11.84 -29.17
CA PRO A 17 -5.00 -10.78 -29.98
C PRO A 17 -3.57 -10.47 -29.50
N SER A 18 -2.66 -10.46 -30.46
CA SER A 18 -1.24 -10.13 -30.30
C SER A 18 -1.05 -8.78 -29.58
N ARG A 19 -0.18 -8.78 -28.57
CA ARG A 19 0.25 -7.60 -27.79
C ARG A 19 0.59 -6.41 -28.69
N GLY A 20 -0.32 -5.43 -28.74
CA GLY A 20 -0.02 -4.07 -29.16
C GLY A 20 0.76 -3.37 -28.06
N LEU A 21 1.81 -2.64 -28.47
CA LEU A 21 2.62 -1.78 -27.62
C LEU A 21 1.72 -0.75 -26.92
N VAL A 22 1.45 -0.92 -25.63
CA VAL A 22 0.66 0.06 -24.87
C VAL A 22 1.60 1.19 -24.45
N SER A 23 1.35 2.38 -25.01
CA SER A 23 1.98 3.63 -24.62
C SER A 23 1.85 3.84 -23.10
N SER A 24 2.95 4.14 -22.44
CA SER A 24 3.06 4.45 -21.01
C SER A 24 2.29 5.73 -20.68
N GLN A 25 0.97 5.63 -20.51
CA GLN A 25 0.18 6.71 -19.95
C GLN A 25 0.34 6.66 -18.42
N SER A 26 0.90 7.74 -17.88
CA SER A 26 1.10 7.92 -16.45
C SER A 26 -0.24 7.94 -15.72
N LEU A 27 -0.37 7.13 -14.65
CA LEU A 27 -1.53 7.18 -13.76
C LEU A 27 -1.71 8.62 -13.21
N PRO A 28 -2.92 9.21 -13.29
CA PRO A 28 -3.16 10.56 -12.81
C PRO A 28 -2.94 10.68 -11.29
N CYS A 29 -2.33 11.78 -10.84
CA CYS A 29 -1.99 12.09 -9.43
C CYS A 29 -3.20 12.14 -8.50
N SER A 30 -4.42 12.08 -9.06
CA SER A 30 -5.69 12.12 -8.33
C SER A 30 -6.51 10.91 -8.78
N LEU A 31 -6.43 9.80 -8.05
CA LEU A 31 -7.49 8.81 -8.15
C LEU A 31 -8.76 9.47 -7.59
N PRO A 32 -9.88 9.52 -8.34
CA PRO A 32 -11.12 10.11 -7.87
C PRO A 32 -11.71 9.17 -6.82
N PHE A 33 -11.31 9.33 -5.56
CA PHE A 33 -11.98 8.67 -4.45
C PHE A 33 -12.89 9.68 -3.77
N PRO A 34 -14.20 9.39 -3.65
CA PRO A 34 -15.07 10.25 -2.88
C PRO A 34 -14.61 10.27 -1.42
N LEU A 35 -14.38 11.47 -0.90
CA LEU A 35 -14.26 11.71 0.55
C LEU A 35 -15.48 11.08 1.21
N SER A 36 -15.24 10.17 2.16
CA SER A 36 -16.30 9.66 3.04
C SER A 36 -16.76 10.81 3.92
N THR A 37 -17.77 11.55 3.46
CA THR A 37 -18.52 12.49 4.28
C THR A 37 -19.38 11.69 5.24
N ARG A 38 -18.78 11.30 6.37
CA ARG A 38 -19.53 10.74 7.50
C ARG A 38 -20.43 11.84 8.06
N THR A 39 -21.66 11.93 7.53
CA THR A 39 -22.70 12.79 8.06
C THR A 39 -23.09 12.24 9.44
N ARG A 40 -22.60 12.89 10.50
CA ARG A 40 -22.99 12.60 11.87
C ARG A 40 -24.38 13.20 12.11
N THR A 41 -25.44 12.44 11.82
CA THR A 41 -26.78 12.79 12.28
C THR A 41 -26.84 12.61 13.79
N ARG A 42 -27.03 13.74 14.47
CA ARG A 42 -27.10 13.87 15.91
C ARG A 42 -28.57 13.73 16.32
N THR A 43 -29.04 12.53 16.60
CA THR A 43 -30.38 12.33 17.16
C THR A 43 -30.29 12.35 18.68
N THR A 44 -30.84 13.42 19.25
CA THR A 44 -31.01 13.64 20.68
C THR A 44 -32.22 12.86 21.19
N THR A 45 -32.01 11.88 22.07
CA THR A 45 -33.06 11.41 22.97
C THR A 45 -32.41 11.01 24.29
N SER A 46 -32.78 11.70 25.37
CA SER A 46 -32.33 11.48 26.75
C SER A 46 -33.28 10.55 27.52
N PRO A 47 -32.88 10.05 28.70
CA PRO A 47 -33.03 8.63 29.04
C PRO A 47 -34.18 8.30 29.99
N ALA A 48 -34.62 7.03 29.96
CA ALA A 48 -35.50 6.44 30.96
C ALA A 48 -34.69 5.62 31.99
N ARG A 49 -34.92 6.01 33.24
CA ARG A 49 -34.38 5.52 34.51
C ARG A 49 -34.87 4.08 34.80
N ARG A 50 -33.97 3.17 35.19
CA ARG A 50 -34.29 2.01 36.05
C ARG A 50 -33.03 1.48 36.74
N SER A 51 -33.27 0.93 37.92
CA SER A 51 -32.44 0.90 39.11
C SER A 51 -31.67 -0.41 39.32
N SER A 52 -30.56 -0.31 40.05
CA SER A 52 -29.75 -1.40 40.62
C SER A 52 -30.55 -2.31 41.57
N PRO A 53 -30.09 -3.56 41.80
CA PRO A 53 -29.24 -3.88 42.96
C PRO A 53 -28.11 -4.86 42.57
N GLY A 54 -27.05 -5.17 43.33
CA GLY A 54 -26.71 -4.97 44.73
C GLY A 54 -25.26 -5.49 44.97
N LEU A 55 -24.81 -5.39 46.21
CA LEU A 55 -23.44 -5.33 46.69
C LEU A 55 -22.74 -6.69 46.96
N ARG A 56 -21.42 -6.73 46.64
CA ARG A 56 -20.26 -7.32 47.40
C ARG A 56 -20.09 -8.86 47.51
N PRO A 57 -18.89 -9.40 47.89
CA PRO A 57 -17.60 -8.76 48.22
C PRO A 57 -16.32 -9.33 47.56
N ARG A 58 -15.37 -8.40 47.40
CA ARG A 58 -13.89 -8.47 47.46
C ARG A 58 -13.30 -9.75 48.08
N ARG A 59 -12.52 -10.52 47.29
CA ARG A 59 -11.42 -11.37 47.81
C ARG A 59 -10.09 -10.68 47.56
N ARG A 60 -9.40 -10.40 48.65
CA ARG A 60 -8.04 -9.91 48.75
C ARG A 60 -7.14 -11.16 48.70
N LEU A 61 -6.31 -11.30 47.67
CA LEU A 61 -5.18 -12.20 47.68
C LEU A 61 -3.94 -11.37 47.39
N THR A 62 -3.20 -11.14 48.47
CA THR A 62 -1.80 -10.72 48.48
C THR A 62 -0.96 -11.88 47.94
N GLY A 63 -0.38 -11.68 46.77
CA GLY A 63 0.68 -12.53 46.22
C GLY A 63 1.65 -11.60 45.53
N GLY A 64 2.78 -11.33 46.17
CA GLY A 64 3.87 -10.57 45.58
C GLY A 64 4.36 -11.29 44.34
N ILE A 65 4.26 -10.61 43.21
CA ILE A 65 5.06 -10.90 42.03
C ILE A 65 5.93 -9.66 41.89
N GLU A 66 7.21 -9.86 42.19
CA GLU A 66 8.32 -8.97 41.85
C GLU A 66 8.09 -8.35 40.46
N PRO A 67 8.29 -7.05 40.27
CA PRO A 67 8.32 -6.50 38.92
C PRO A 67 9.48 -7.18 38.18
N LEU A 68 9.15 -8.12 37.31
CA LEU A 68 10.06 -8.61 36.30
C LEU A 68 10.39 -7.39 35.44
N GLU A 69 11.57 -6.81 35.66
CA GLU A 69 12.15 -5.77 34.82
C GLU A 69 12.10 -6.29 33.37
N SER A 70 11.15 -5.75 32.61
CA SER A 70 11.13 -5.91 31.16
C SER A 70 12.46 -5.38 30.64
N PRO A 71 13.15 -6.11 29.73
CA PRO A 71 14.42 -5.64 29.22
C PRO A 71 14.17 -4.26 28.64
N GLU A 72 14.95 -3.30 29.11
CA GLU A 72 14.94 -1.93 28.65
C GLU A 72 14.87 -1.97 27.13
N THR A 73 13.71 -1.58 26.57
CA THR A 73 13.65 -1.22 25.17
C THR A 73 14.56 -0.02 25.08
N GLU A 74 15.82 -0.23 24.69
CA GLU A 74 16.69 0.82 24.19
C GLU A 74 15.79 1.65 23.27
N SER A 75 15.45 2.85 23.72
CA SER A 75 14.60 3.76 22.97
C SER A 75 15.43 4.22 21.79
N GLU A 76 15.52 3.39 20.75
CA GLU A 76 16.14 3.72 19.49
C GLU A 76 15.47 5.00 19.02
N GLN A 77 16.20 6.11 19.07
CA GLN A 77 15.65 7.39 18.68
C GLN A 77 15.17 7.29 17.22
N PRO A 78 14.02 7.91 16.90
CA PRO A 78 13.48 7.89 15.55
C PRO A 78 14.47 8.58 14.60
N THR A 79 15.17 7.80 13.80
CA THR A 79 16.11 8.30 12.79
C THR A 79 15.65 7.91 11.41
N PHE A 80 16.02 8.72 10.41
CA PHE A 80 15.67 8.41 9.04
C PHE A 80 16.33 7.10 8.58
N ASP A 81 17.57 6.84 8.99
CA ASP A 81 18.28 5.60 8.65
C ASP A 81 17.62 4.36 9.29
N LEU A 82 17.00 4.50 10.48
CA LEU A 82 16.16 3.44 11.06
C LEU A 82 14.91 3.20 10.21
N ALA A 83 14.20 4.26 9.81
CA ALA A 83 13.04 4.14 8.92
C ALA A 83 13.40 3.45 7.59
N VAL A 84 14.53 3.81 6.99
CA VAL A 84 15.07 3.17 5.78
C VAL A 84 15.31 1.68 6.00
N LYS A 85 15.97 1.28 7.09
CA LYS A 85 16.22 -0.12 7.43
C LYS A 85 14.91 -0.90 7.60
N LEU A 86 13.94 -0.33 8.31
CA LEU A 86 12.63 -0.95 8.55
C LEU A 86 11.85 -1.12 7.24
N PHE A 87 11.81 -0.09 6.39
CA PHE A 87 11.17 -0.16 5.07
C PHE A 87 11.75 -1.29 4.23
N ASN A 88 13.08 -1.34 4.12
CA ASN A 88 13.78 -2.32 3.29
C ASN A 88 13.70 -3.75 3.83
N LYS A 89 13.39 -3.94 5.12
CA LYS A 89 13.07 -5.23 5.73
C LYS A 89 11.61 -5.66 5.55
N GLY A 90 10.75 -4.80 5.02
CA GLY A 90 9.31 -5.04 4.94
C GLY A 90 8.56 -4.80 6.25
N GLU A 91 9.21 -4.21 7.26
CA GLU A 91 8.59 -3.84 8.54
C GLU A 91 7.83 -2.51 8.41
N PHE A 92 6.90 -2.47 7.46
CA PHE A 92 6.29 -1.23 6.99
C PHE A 92 5.50 -0.46 8.06
N TYR A 93 4.84 -1.16 8.98
CA TYR A 93 4.11 -0.51 10.08
C TYR A 93 5.06 0.20 11.05
N ARG A 94 6.15 -0.46 11.45
CA ARG A 94 7.17 0.17 12.31
C ARG A 94 7.87 1.32 11.58
N CYS A 95 8.11 1.18 10.28
CA CYS A 95 8.65 2.25 9.45
C CYS A 95 7.71 3.48 9.44
N HIS A 96 6.40 3.26 9.29
CA HIS A 96 5.39 4.32 9.37
C HIS A 96 5.51 5.09 10.69
N ASP A 97 5.54 4.40 11.84
CA ASP A 97 5.56 5.05 13.15
C ASP A 97 6.80 5.94 13.33
N VAL A 98 7.98 5.44 12.93
CA VAL A 98 9.23 6.22 12.98
C VAL A 98 9.14 7.47 12.09
N LEU A 99 8.63 7.32 10.86
CA LEU A 99 8.49 8.46 9.93
C LEU A 99 7.43 9.46 10.39
N GLU A 100 6.35 9.00 11.02
CA GLU A 100 5.29 9.86 11.55
C GLU A 100 5.84 10.79 12.64
N GLU A 101 6.64 10.26 13.55
CA GLU A 101 7.29 11.05 14.61
C GLU A 101 8.19 12.15 14.03
N MET A 102 9.01 11.80 13.02
CA MET A 102 9.84 12.77 12.32
C MET A 102 9.01 13.81 11.54
N TRP A 103 7.90 13.39 10.95
CA TRP A 103 7.02 14.24 10.15
C TRP A 103 6.36 15.33 10.98
N TYR A 104 5.96 15.06 12.23
CA TYR A 104 5.32 16.07 13.10
C TYR A 104 6.15 17.35 13.25
N SER A 105 7.48 17.22 13.33
CA SER A 105 8.40 18.35 13.53
C SER A 105 9.10 18.82 12.25
N ALA A 106 8.78 18.23 11.10
CA ALA A 106 9.42 18.56 9.83
C ALA A 106 8.80 19.80 9.17
N GLU A 107 9.67 20.61 8.56
CA GLU A 107 9.33 21.74 7.69
C GLU A 107 9.47 21.35 6.22
N GLU A 108 8.87 22.14 5.32
CA GLU A 108 9.04 21.92 3.88
C GLU A 108 10.49 22.14 3.43
N PRO A 109 10.99 21.40 2.42
CA PRO A 109 10.30 20.36 1.62
C PRO A 109 10.33 18.96 2.26
N ILE A 110 11.05 18.79 3.38
CA ILE A 110 11.22 17.50 4.05
C ILE A 110 9.90 16.96 4.55
N ARG A 111 9.01 17.81 5.06
CA ARG A 111 7.68 17.44 5.53
C ARG A 111 6.90 16.71 4.43
N THR A 112 6.88 17.24 3.21
CA THR A 112 6.22 16.58 2.07
C THR A 112 6.88 15.26 1.72
N LEU A 113 8.22 15.18 1.73
CA LEU A 113 8.95 13.93 1.47
C LEU A 113 8.61 12.84 2.49
N LEU A 114 8.74 13.14 3.78
CA LEU A 114 8.44 12.18 4.86
C LEU A 114 6.99 11.72 4.77
N HIS A 115 6.06 12.63 4.48
CA HIS A 115 4.66 12.30 4.29
C HIS A 115 4.44 11.36 3.09
N GLY A 116 5.16 11.57 1.98
CA GLY A 116 5.14 10.66 0.85
C GLY A 116 5.61 9.26 1.22
N ILE A 117 6.77 9.14 1.87
CA ILE A 117 7.38 7.86 2.25
C ILE A 117 6.53 7.12 3.30
N LEU A 118 6.02 7.81 4.32
CA LEU A 118 5.20 7.18 5.37
C LEU A 118 3.87 6.65 4.80
N GLN A 119 3.27 7.35 3.84
CA GLN A 119 2.08 6.86 3.15
C GLN A 119 2.38 5.63 2.31
N CYS A 120 3.54 5.60 1.64
CA CYS A 120 3.98 4.39 0.94
C CYS A 120 4.15 3.20 1.91
N ALA A 121 4.73 3.42 3.09
CA ALA A 121 4.90 2.39 4.10
C ALA A 121 3.55 1.83 4.57
N VAL A 122 2.63 2.66 5.06
CA VAL A 122 1.30 2.18 5.49
C VAL A 122 0.49 1.59 4.33
N GLY A 123 0.71 2.06 3.09
CA GLY A 123 0.15 1.47 1.88
C GLY A 123 0.57 0.02 1.66
N PHE A 124 1.86 -0.30 1.80
CA PHE A 124 2.33 -1.69 1.73
C PHE A 124 1.86 -2.52 2.93
N HIS A 125 1.82 -1.94 4.12
CA HIS A 125 1.23 -2.62 5.28
C HIS A 125 -0.23 -3.03 5.02
N HIS A 126 -1.04 -2.13 4.47
CA HIS A 126 -2.42 -2.44 4.08
C HIS A 126 -2.49 -3.53 3.01
N LEU A 127 -1.60 -3.48 2.01
CA LEU A 127 -1.56 -4.47 0.93
C LEU A 127 -1.35 -5.89 1.47
N LEU A 128 -0.39 -6.04 2.39
CA LEU A 128 -0.05 -7.33 2.99
C LEU A 128 -1.07 -7.81 4.03
N ASN A 129 -1.91 -6.92 4.55
CA ASN A 129 -2.98 -7.21 5.50
C ASN A 129 -4.37 -7.13 4.86
N GLN A 130 -4.48 -7.47 3.58
CA GLN A 130 -5.75 -7.73 2.88
C GLN A 130 -6.66 -6.49 2.77
N ASN A 131 -6.11 -5.29 2.99
CA ASN A 131 -6.76 -4.00 2.80
C ASN A 131 -6.32 -3.38 1.47
N HIS A 132 -6.70 -4.02 0.37
CA HIS A 132 -6.24 -3.64 -0.98
C HIS A 132 -6.69 -2.22 -1.39
N ARG A 133 -7.90 -1.82 -0.99
CA ARG A 133 -8.42 -0.47 -1.22
C ARG A 133 -7.60 0.58 -0.46
N GLY A 134 -7.33 0.34 0.82
CA GLY A 134 -6.50 1.22 1.63
C GLY A 134 -5.07 1.31 1.10
N ALA A 135 -4.53 0.21 0.56
CA ALA A 135 -3.22 0.18 -0.07
C ALA A 135 -3.16 1.09 -1.30
N MET A 136 -4.11 0.94 -2.24
CA MET A 136 -4.17 1.74 -3.47
C MET A 136 -4.25 3.25 -3.19
N ILE A 137 -5.07 3.64 -2.20
CA ILE A 137 -5.21 5.05 -1.80
C ILE A 137 -3.89 5.58 -1.26
N GLN A 138 -3.31 4.90 -0.25
CA GLN A 138 -2.11 5.39 0.43
C GLN A 138 -0.88 5.40 -0.50
N LEU A 139 -0.69 4.36 -1.33
CA LEU A 139 0.39 4.32 -2.32
C LEU A 139 0.23 5.41 -3.38
N GLY A 140 -0.99 5.65 -3.86
CA GLY A 140 -1.27 6.71 -4.83
C GLY A 140 -1.02 8.11 -4.28
N GLU A 141 -1.51 8.40 -3.07
CA GLU A 141 -1.27 9.68 -2.39
C GLU A 141 0.21 9.90 -2.07
N GLY A 142 0.91 8.87 -1.60
CA GLY A 142 2.34 8.91 -1.31
C GLY A 142 3.14 9.20 -2.58
N LEU A 143 2.86 8.49 -3.67
CA LEU A 143 3.49 8.71 -4.97
C LEU A 143 3.25 10.13 -5.50
N CYS A 144 2.04 10.67 -5.34
CA CYS A 144 1.74 12.04 -5.76
C CYS A 144 2.55 13.07 -4.98
N LYS A 145 2.81 12.86 -3.68
CA LYS A 145 3.68 13.72 -2.87
C LYS A 145 5.14 13.64 -3.30
N LEU A 146 5.64 12.43 -3.61
CA LEU A 146 7.00 12.25 -4.12
C LEU A 146 7.18 13.00 -5.45
N LYS A 147 6.23 12.87 -6.39
CA LYS A 147 6.28 13.56 -7.70
C LYS A 147 6.30 15.08 -7.58
N LYS A 148 5.62 15.66 -6.58
CA LYS A 148 5.61 17.12 -6.34
C LYS A 148 6.97 17.70 -5.96
N LEU A 149 7.92 16.85 -5.56
CA LEU A 149 9.27 17.28 -5.23
C LEU A 149 10.20 17.32 -6.44
N GLU A 150 9.73 16.88 -7.61
CA GLU A 150 10.40 17.05 -8.92
C GLU A 150 11.86 16.57 -8.92
N PHE A 151 12.13 15.44 -8.26
CA PHE A 151 13.46 14.83 -8.31
C PHE A 151 13.76 14.33 -9.72
N GLU A 152 14.89 14.77 -10.29
CA GLU A 152 15.37 14.29 -11.60
C GLU A 152 16.29 13.07 -11.46
N GLU A 153 16.96 12.93 -10.31
CA GLU A 153 17.90 11.84 -10.05
C GLU A 153 18.05 11.51 -8.56
N GLY A 154 18.90 10.53 -8.25
CA GLY A 154 19.22 10.13 -6.88
C GLY A 154 18.25 9.13 -6.26
N PRO A 155 18.43 8.82 -4.96
CA PRO A 155 17.72 7.71 -4.32
C PRO A 155 16.22 7.96 -4.16
N PHE A 156 15.77 9.21 -3.99
CA PHE A 156 14.35 9.52 -3.90
C PHE A 156 13.64 9.40 -5.24
N PHE A 157 14.30 9.79 -6.33
CA PHE A 157 13.78 9.55 -7.68
C PHE A 157 13.68 8.05 -7.98
N GLN A 158 14.72 7.28 -7.69
CA GLN A 158 14.69 5.82 -7.86
C GLN A 158 13.56 5.18 -7.05
N PHE A 159 13.42 5.56 -5.79
CA PHE A 159 12.33 5.10 -4.93
C PHE A 159 10.96 5.45 -5.51
N GLN A 160 10.76 6.67 -5.98
CA GLN A 160 9.51 7.09 -6.65
C GLN A 160 9.16 6.19 -7.86
N GLN A 161 10.15 5.87 -8.70
CA GLN A 161 9.95 5.01 -9.86
C GLN A 161 9.57 3.59 -9.44
N GLU A 162 10.20 3.05 -8.40
CA GLU A 162 9.87 1.73 -7.85
C GLU A 162 8.47 1.70 -7.22
N ILE A 163 8.07 2.75 -6.49
CA ILE A 163 6.69 2.89 -5.98
C ILE A 163 5.69 2.94 -7.13
N SER A 164 6.00 3.68 -8.20
CA SER A 164 5.12 3.74 -9.38
C SER A 164 4.95 2.38 -10.04
N ALA A 165 6.03 1.61 -10.19
CA ALA A 165 5.98 0.26 -10.74
C ALA A 165 5.18 -0.71 -9.84
N ALA A 166 5.36 -0.62 -8.53
CA ALA A 166 4.61 -1.44 -7.58
C ALA A 166 3.12 -1.09 -7.56
N LEU A 167 2.76 0.18 -7.60
CA LEU A 167 1.37 0.63 -7.65
C LEU A 167 0.67 0.19 -8.95
N GLU A 168 1.35 0.31 -10.09
CA GLU A 168 0.86 -0.17 -11.38
C GLU A 168 0.63 -1.68 -11.35
N PHE A 169 1.57 -2.45 -10.80
CA PHE A 169 1.42 -3.90 -10.63
C PHE A 169 0.20 -4.26 -9.79
N VAL A 170 0.02 -3.59 -8.64
CA VAL A 170 -1.15 -3.82 -7.77
C VAL A 170 -2.43 -3.47 -8.54
N TYR A 171 -2.46 -2.36 -9.27
CA TYR A 171 -3.62 -1.98 -10.08
C TYR A 171 -3.97 -3.04 -11.13
N GLN A 172 -2.99 -3.49 -11.91
CA GLN A 172 -3.23 -4.47 -12.98
C GLN A 172 -3.70 -5.81 -12.44
N THR A 173 -3.08 -6.31 -11.36
CA THR A 173 -3.49 -7.59 -10.74
C THR A 173 -4.91 -7.53 -10.16
N GLN A 174 -5.31 -6.40 -9.57
CA GLN A 174 -6.69 -6.20 -9.13
C GLN A 174 -7.67 -6.15 -10.31
N LYS A 175 -7.28 -5.47 -11.39
CA LYS A 175 -8.09 -5.36 -12.61
C LYS A 175 -8.28 -6.71 -13.30
N GLU A 176 -7.22 -7.50 -13.44
CA GLU A 176 -7.26 -8.84 -14.04
C GLU A 176 -8.21 -9.76 -13.27
N LEU A 177 -8.07 -9.85 -11.95
CA LEU A 177 -8.96 -10.66 -11.14
C LEU A 177 -10.42 -10.18 -11.15
N ALA A 178 -10.65 -8.86 -11.15
CA ALA A 178 -12.00 -8.33 -11.21
C ALA A 178 -12.69 -8.60 -12.56
N ALA A 179 -11.91 -8.73 -13.63
CA ALA A 179 -12.40 -9.09 -14.96
C ALA A 179 -12.69 -10.60 -15.11
N CYS A 180 -12.14 -11.45 -14.23
CA CYS A 180 -12.27 -12.91 -14.28
C CYS A 180 -13.24 -13.46 -13.21
N ASN A 181 -14.45 -12.90 -13.12
CA ASN A 181 -15.50 -13.47 -12.27
C ASN A 181 -16.36 -14.48 -13.07
N ASP A 182 -16.78 -15.58 -12.45
CA ASP A 182 -17.37 -16.77 -13.09
C ASP A 182 -18.63 -16.49 -13.95
N GLU A 183 -19.30 -15.36 -13.75
CA GLU A 183 -20.52 -15.00 -14.47
C GLU A 183 -20.34 -13.94 -15.58
N TYR A 184 -19.29 -13.11 -15.56
CA TYR A 184 -19.13 -12.00 -16.53
C TYR A 184 -17.67 -11.55 -16.73
N CYS A 185 -17.25 -11.42 -17.99
CA CYS A 185 -16.05 -10.65 -18.37
C CYS A 185 -16.41 -9.18 -18.52
N LEU A 186 -16.12 -8.35 -17.51
CA LEU A 186 -16.32 -6.91 -17.59
C LEU A 186 -15.08 -6.24 -18.18
N THR A 187 -15.26 -5.39 -19.20
CA THR A 187 -14.17 -4.56 -19.73
C THR A 187 -13.85 -3.44 -18.73
N MET A 188 -12.70 -3.54 -18.07
CA MET A 188 -12.20 -2.51 -17.15
C MET A 188 -11.44 -1.43 -17.93
N ASP A 189 -12.15 -0.41 -18.38
CA ASP A 189 -11.66 0.68 -19.24
C ASP A 189 -10.86 1.77 -18.50
N GLY A 190 -10.70 1.64 -17.18
CA GLY A 190 -10.03 2.66 -16.36
C GLY A 190 -10.91 3.86 -15.98
N SER A 191 -12.22 3.81 -16.25
CA SER A 191 -13.18 4.83 -15.80
C SER A 191 -13.39 4.77 -14.28
N GLU A 192 -13.88 5.88 -13.69
CA GLU A 192 -14.30 5.94 -12.27
C GLU A 192 -15.27 4.82 -11.89
N LYS A 193 -16.15 4.43 -12.81
CA LYS A 193 -17.12 3.33 -12.61
C LYS A 193 -16.42 1.97 -12.51
N SER A 194 -15.37 1.74 -13.30
CA SER A 194 -14.50 0.57 -13.17
C SER A 194 -13.83 0.52 -11.79
N TYR A 195 -13.45 1.66 -11.19
CA TYR A 195 -12.92 1.69 -9.83
C TYR A 195 -13.95 1.43 -8.73
N GLN A 196 -15.19 1.86 -8.91
CA GLN A 196 -16.28 1.55 -7.97
C GLN A 196 -16.56 0.04 -7.90
N LEU A 197 -16.38 -0.67 -9.02
CA LEU A 197 -16.54 -2.12 -9.09
C LEU A 197 -15.44 -2.89 -8.34
N LEU A 198 -14.27 -2.27 -8.10
CA LEU A 198 -13.23 -2.83 -7.23
C LEU A 198 -13.55 -2.66 -5.72
N GLY A 199 -14.71 -2.09 -5.36
CA GLY A 199 -15.03 -1.61 -4.01
C GLY A 199 -14.86 -2.60 -2.87
N SER A 200 -15.04 -3.90 -3.11
CA SER A 200 -14.80 -4.99 -2.15
C SER A 200 -13.81 -6.05 -2.67
N PHE A 201 -12.99 -5.68 -3.64
CA PHE A 201 -12.09 -6.58 -4.34
C PHE A 201 -11.16 -7.34 -3.38
N GLY A 202 -11.25 -8.66 -3.38
CA GLY A 202 -10.42 -9.54 -2.56
C GLY A 202 -10.42 -9.17 -1.07
N ALA A 203 -11.47 -8.52 -0.57
CA ALA A 203 -11.51 -8.06 0.82
C ALA A 203 -11.35 -9.24 1.78
N GLY A 204 -10.33 -9.20 2.64
CA GLY A 204 -10.01 -10.30 3.56
C GLY A 204 -9.34 -11.52 2.90
N GLN A 205 -8.95 -11.44 1.63
CA GLN A 205 -8.20 -12.50 0.94
C GLN A 205 -6.71 -12.17 0.94
N GLN A 206 -5.88 -13.16 1.27
CA GLN A 206 -4.43 -13.02 1.19
C GLN A 206 -3.95 -13.17 -0.26
N LEU A 207 -4.05 -12.10 -1.04
CA LEU A 207 -3.64 -12.09 -2.45
C LEU A 207 -2.18 -11.68 -2.66
N TYR A 208 -1.60 -10.95 -1.71
CA TYR A 208 -0.25 -10.42 -1.81
C TYR A 208 0.65 -10.95 -0.70
N SER A 209 1.90 -11.25 -1.03
CA SER A 209 2.94 -11.66 -0.07
C SER A 209 4.31 -11.16 -0.50
N LEU A 210 5.25 -11.06 0.45
CA LEU A 210 6.66 -10.79 0.14
C LEU A 210 7.42 -12.12 0.01
N ASN A 211 8.22 -12.24 -1.04
CA ASN A 211 9.10 -13.40 -1.24
C ASN A 211 10.50 -12.94 -1.63
N LEU A 212 11.52 -13.70 -1.21
CA LEU A 212 12.89 -13.49 -1.67
C LEU A 212 13.06 -14.14 -3.04
N GLY A 213 13.36 -13.34 -4.06
CA GLY A 213 13.65 -13.80 -5.40
C GLY A 213 14.99 -14.52 -5.49
N SER A 214 15.23 -15.22 -6.60
CA SER A 214 16.52 -15.87 -6.89
C SER A 214 17.67 -14.87 -7.03
N ASP A 215 17.37 -13.59 -7.23
CA ASP A 215 18.33 -12.48 -7.30
C ASP A 215 18.65 -11.86 -5.92
N ALA A 216 18.24 -12.52 -4.84
CA ALA A 216 18.36 -12.05 -3.46
C ALA A 216 17.65 -10.71 -3.19
N LYS A 217 16.66 -10.33 -4.03
CA LYS A 217 15.82 -9.16 -3.79
C LYS A 217 14.41 -9.58 -3.40
N THR A 218 13.81 -8.81 -2.51
CA THR A 218 12.41 -8.98 -2.12
C THR A 218 11.51 -8.61 -3.29
N HIS A 219 10.52 -9.45 -3.56
CA HIS A 219 9.49 -9.28 -4.57
C HIS A 219 8.11 -9.34 -3.92
N ILE A 220 7.19 -8.53 -4.42
CA ILE A 220 5.76 -8.62 -4.12
C ILE A 220 5.19 -9.67 -5.07
N LEU A 221 4.66 -10.74 -4.50
CA LEU A 221 3.98 -11.82 -5.20
C LEU A 221 2.48 -11.61 -5.15
N PHE A 222 1.82 -11.78 -6.29
CA PHE A 222 0.37 -11.91 -6.38
C PHE A 222 -0.02 -13.38 -6.62
N SER A 223 -0.95 -13.90 -5.81
CA SER A 223 -1.47 -15.25 -5.93
C SER A 223 -2.98 -15.26 -5.65
N ALA A 224 -3.76 -15.87 -6.54
CA ALA A 224 -5.21 -15.88 -6.47
C ALA A 224 -5.78 -17.30 -6.55
N PRO A 225 -6.82 -17.66 -5.76
CA PRO A 225 -7.27 -19.05 -5.62
C PRO A 225 -7.79 -19.75 -6.88
N ASN A 226 -8.20 -19.03 -7.92
CA ASN A 226 -8.85 -19.62 -9.12
C ASN A 226 -8.22 -19.17 -10.46
N HIS A 227 -7.00 -18.64 -10.44
CA HIS A 227 -6.34 -18.21 -11.68
C HIS A 227 -5.79 -19.42 -12.45
N TYR A 228 -6.66 -20.07 -13.25
CA TYR A 228 -6.22 -21.05 -14.22
C TYR A 228 -5.46 -20.34 -15.35
N SER A 229 -4.21 -20.74 -15.56
CA SER A 229 -3.35 -20.37 -16.70
C SER A 229 -2.62 -19.02 -16.59
N SER A 230 -1.49 -19.04 -15.88
CA SER A 230 -0.21 -18.53 -16.39
C SER A 230 0.91 -19.23 -15.62
N GLU A 231 1.85 -19.87 -16.32
CA GLU A 231 2.93 -20.70 -15.76
C GLU A 231 3.93 -19.91 -14.87
N ARG A 232 3.66 -18.64 -14.56
CA ARG A 232 4.49 -17.82 -13.68
C ARG A 232 3.64 -17.00 -12.71
N PRO A 233 4.02 -16.95 -11.43
CA PRO A 233 3.46 -15.96 -10.52
C PRO A 233 3.70 -14.54 -11.06
N SER A 234 2.67 -13.71 -11.05
CA SER A 234 2.82 -12.28 -11.29
C SER A 234 3.59 -11.69 -10.11
N THR A 235 4.83 -11.25 -10.34
CA THR A 235 5.70 -10.66 -9.32
C THR A 235 6.22 -9.30 -9.78
N VAL A 236 6.41 -8.38 -8.83
CA VAL A 236 7.14 -7.13 -9.02
C VAL A 236 8.22 -6.98 -7.95
N LYS A 237 9.34 -6.34 -8.27
CA LYS A 237 10.37 -6.00 -7.28
C LYS A 237 9.74 -5.14 -6.17
N ALA A 238 9.98 -5.48 -4.90
CA ALA A 238 9.58 -4.63 -3.79
C ALA A 238 10.43 -3.34 -3.81
N PRO A 239 9.82 -2.15 -3.63
CA PRO A 239 10.57 -0.90 -3.61
C PRO A 239 11.62 -0.86 -2.51
N ILE A 240 12.77 -0.28 -2.82
CA ILE A 240 13.89 -0.09 -1.90
C ILE A 240 14.11 1.40 -1.70
N LEU A 241 14.07 1.84 -0.44
CA LEU A 241 14.45 3.19 -0.08
C LEU A 241 15.98 3.23 0.05
N GLY A 242 16.66 3.65 -1.03
CA GLY A 242 18.13 3.76 -1.09
C GLY A 242 18.70 5.06 -0.50
N ALA A 243 17.91 5.82 0.25
CA ALA A 243 18.29 7.11 0.80
C ALA A 243 18.94 6.97 2.18
N THR A 244 19.60 8.03 2.63
CA THR A 244 20.21 8.13 3.96
C THR A 244 19.91 9.50 4.54
N GLU A 245 20.18 9.68 5.84
CA GLU A 245 20.00 10.97 6.51
C GLU A 245 20.76 12.12 5.82
N LYS A 246 21.91 11.84 5.19
CA LYS A 246 22.65 12.84 4.39
C LYS A 246 21.84 13.37 3.21
N HIS A 247 21.10 12.50 2.52
CA HIS A 247 20.22 12.90 1.42
C HIS A 247 19.05 13.75 1.93
N LEU A 248 18.50 13.40 3.10
CA LEU A 248 17.45 14.18 3.75
C LEU A 248 17.93 15.59 4.13
N ILE A 249 19.14 15.69 4.69
CA ILE A 249 19.76 16.96 5.06
C ILE A 249 20.05 17.82 3.81
N ALA A 250 20.50 17.22 2.71
CA ALA A 250 20.79 17.94 1.46
C ALA A 250 19.55 18.70 0.93
N LEU A 251 18.34 18.15 1.11
CA LEU A 251 17.09 18.82 0.72
C LEU A 251 16.83 20.12 1.49
N ARG A 252 17.34 20.25 2.73
CA ARG A 252 17.24 21.52 3.48
C ARG A 252 18.00 22.64 2.80
N TYR A 253 19.11 22.33 2.13
CA TYR A 253 19.97 23.34 1.52
C TYR A 253 19.44 23.84 0.18
N ILE A 254 18.80 22.96 -0.61
CA ILE A 254 18.15 23.33 -1.87
C ILE A 254 17.06 24.38 -1.62
N SER A 255 16.26 24.20 -0.57
CA SER A 255 15.22 25.19 -0.19
C SER A 255 15.76 26.56 0.23
N LYS A 256 17.01 26.64 0.68
CA LYS A 256 17.63 27.89 1.13
C LYS A 256 18.29 28.66 -0.03
N SER A 257 18.80 27.99 -1.06
CA SER A 257 19.42 28.65 -2.22
C SER A 257 18.40 29.39 -3.09
N ASP A 258 17.17 28.89 -3.20
CA ASP A 258 16.12 29.53 -4.00
C ASP A 258 15.53 30.79 -3.32
N GLY A 259 15.83 31.00 -2.04
CA GLY A 259 15.41 32.17 -1.26
C GLY A 259 16.37 33.36 -1.27
N VAL A 260 17.56 33.25 -1.88
CA VAL A 260 18.63 34.28 -1.74
C VAL A 260 18.54 35.42 -2.77
N TYR A 261 17.64 35.36 -3.76
CA TYR A 261 17.47 36.45 -4.75
C TYR A 261 16.23 37.33 -4.55
N ALA A 262 15.45 37.13 -3.48
CA ALA A 262 14.24 37.92 -3.21
C ALA A 262 14.47 38.98 -2.11
N SER A 263 15.56 39.73 -2.15
CA SER A 263 15.77 40.98 -1.38
C SER A 263 17.02 41.71 -1.85
N SER A 264 16.95 42.39 -3.01
CA SER A 264 17.79 43.57 -3.29
C SER A 264 17.02 44.57 -4.13
#